data_AF-A0A239SIP9-F1
#
_entry.id   AF-A0A239SIP9-F1
#
_cell.length_a   1.000
_cell.length_b   1.000
_cell.length_c   1.000
_cell.angle_alpha   90.00
_cell.angle_beta   90.00
_cell.angle_gamma   90.00
#
_symmetry.space_group_name_H-M   'P 1'
#
loop_
_entity.id
_entity.type
_entity.pdbx_description
1 polymer ?
#
loop_
_entity_poly.entity_id
_entity_poly.type
_entity_poly.pdbx_seq_one_letter_code
_entity_poly.pdbx_strand_id
1 'polypeptide(L)'
;MPKKSDGEVQAEISALTELLPQLPQRARQAVDAAIGVLRDDLSNDAVHEKFEEGTEEFEDALTAFMWRNGVAGSSALSAWYRDLM
;
A
#
# COMPACT_ATOMS: atom_id res chain seq x y z
N MET A 1 1.76 -14.49 -8.65
CA MET A 1 3.20 -14.13 -8.79
C MET A 1 3.91 -14.52 -7.49
N PRO A 2 5.25 -14.67 -7.45
CA PRO A 2 5.96 -14.82 -6.17
C PRO A 2 5.79 -13.57 -5.29
N LYS A 3 5.98 -13.72 -3.97
CA LYS A 3 6.07 -12.59 -3.02
C LYS A 3 7.12 -11.60 -3.55
N LYS A 4 6.80 -10.32 -3.51
CA LYS A 4 7.70 -9.23 -3.89
C LYS A 4 8.95 -9.27 -3.03
N SER A 5 10.09 -9.09 -3.67
CA SER A 5 11.37 -8.98 -2.98
C SER A 5 11.43 -7.69 -2.16
N ASP A 6 12.26 -7.67 -1.11
CA ASP A 6 12.43 -6.47 -0.28
C ASP A 6 12.93 -5.26 -1.10
N GLY A 7 13.69 -5.50 -2.18
CA GLY A 7 14.11 -4.45 -3.12
C GLY A 7 12.95 -3.86 -3.91
N GLU A 8 12.02 -4.69 -4.39
CA GLU A 8 10.78 -4.22 -5.04
C GLU A 8 9.90 -3.44 -4.06
N VAL A 9 9.74 -3.95 -2.83
CA VAL A 9 8.96 -3.30 -1.77
C VAL A 9 9.57 -1.94 -1.41
N GLN A 10 10.89 -1.85 -1.26
CA GLN A 10 11.56 -0.60 -0.94
C GLN A 10 11.45 0.43 -2.06
N ALA A 11 11.54 0.00 -3.33
CA ALA A 11 11.33 0.87 -4.48
C ALA A 11 9.89 1.43 -4.49
N GLU A 12 8.90 0.58 -4.18
CA GLU A 12 7.50 0.98 -4.10
C GLU A 12 7.26 1.97 -2.96
N ILE A 13 7.79 1.72 -1.76
CA ILE A 13 7.70 2.64 -0.62
C ILE A 13 8.28 4.02 -0.98
N SER A 14 9.44 4.06 -1.64
CA SER A 14 10.04 5.31 -2.09
C SER A 14 9.13 6.06 -3.07
N ALA A 15 8.58 5.36 -4.06
CA ALA A 15 7.67 5.94 -5.03
C ALA A 15 6.37 6.48 -4.39
N LEU A 16 5.79 5.75 -3.43
CA LEU A 16 4.62 6.20 -2.68
C LEU A 16 4.93 7.42 -1.81
N THR A 17 6.11 7.44 -1.17
CA THR A 17 6.56 8.57 -0.33
C THR A 17 6.74 9.85 -1.15
N GLU A 18 7.25 9.75 -2.38
CA GLU A 18 7.36 10.89 -3.31
C GLU A 18 5.99 11.41 -3.79
N LEU A 19 4.96 10.55 -3.79
CA LEU A 19 3.60 10.91 -4.18
C LEU A 19 2.81 11.59 -3.06
N LEU A 20 3.05 11.24 -1.79
CA LEU A 20 2.37 11.83 -0.61
C LEU A 20 2.18 13.36 -0.66
N PRO A 21 3.21 14.20 -0.96
CA PRO A 21 3.03 15.66 -0.97
C PRO A 21 2.10 16.17 -2.08
N GLN A 22 1.83 15.37 -3.11
CA GLN A 22 1.01 15.73 -4.27
C GLN A 22 -0.44 15.26 -4.12
N LEU A 23 -0.69 14.30 -3.23
CA LEU A 23 -2.01 13.72 -3.03
C LEU A 23 -2.93 14.62 -2.18
N PRO A 24 -4.26 14.57 -2.40
CA PRO A 24 -5.24 15.17 -1.49
C PRO A 24 -5.20 14.47 -0.12
N GLN A 25 -5.60 15.19 0.94
CA GLN A 25 -5.45 14.72 2.32
C GLN A 25 -6.06 13.33 2.58
N ARG A 26 -7.22 13.06 1.97
CA ARG A 26 -7.90 11.75 2.05
C ARG A 26 -7.02 10.62 1.50
N ALA A 27 -6.48 10.79 0.30
CA ALA A 27 -5.59 9.79 -0.33
C ALA A 27 -4.25 9.63 0.41
N ARG A 28 -3.75 10.67 1.09
CA ARG A 28 -2.53 10.55 1.90
C ARG A 28 -2.67 9.55 3.03
N GLN A 29 -3.80 9.55 3.74
CA GLN A 29 -4.03 8.64 4.87
C GLN A 29 -4.03 7.18 4.41
N ALA A 30 -4.65 6.93 3.26
CA ALA A 30 -4.72 5.60 2.67
C ALA A 30 -3.36 5.14 2.12
N VAL A 31 -2.59 6.03 1.48
CA VAL A 31 -1.20 5.75 1.08
C VAL A 31 -0.28 5.53 2.28
N ASP A 32 -0.43 6.29 3.36
CA ASP A 32 0.35 6.09 4.59
C ASP A 32 0.07 4.71 5.21
N ALA A 33 -1.20 4.25 5.15
CA ALA A 33 -1.59 2.91 5.57
C ALA A 33 -0.90 1.83 4.72
N ALA A 34 -0.94 1.96 3.39
CA ALA A 34 -0.26 1.08 2.47
C ALA A 34 1.26 1.03 2.71
N ILE A 35 1.91 2.18 2.87
CA ILE A 35 3.34 2.28 3.22
C ILE A 35 3.62 1.56 4.55
N GLY A 36 2.77 1.74 5.55
CA GLY A 36 2.90 1.07 6.85
C GLY A 36 2.89 -0.44 6.73
N VAL A 37 1.96 -1.01 5.96
CA VAL A 37 1.90 -2.45 5.69
C VAL A 37 3.16 -2.95 4.98
N LEU A 38 3.60 -2.25 3.95
CA LEU A 38 4.79 -2.61 3.18
C LEU A 38 6.06 -2.53 4.02
N ARG A 39 6.22 -1.47 4.80
CA ARG A 39 7.42 -1.25 5.62
C ARG A 39 7.51 -2.27 6.76
N ASP A 40 6.39 -2.53 7.43
CA ASP A 40 6.37 -3.32 8.65
C ASP A 40 6.18 -4.84 8.37
N ASP A 41 6.05 -5.26 7.10
CA ASP A 41 5.72 -6.64 6.68
C ASP A 41 4.51 -7.21 7.43
N LEU A 42 3.46 -6.40 7.54
CA LEU A 42 2.28 -6.80 8.29
C LEU A 42 1.64 -8.04 7.66
N SER A 43 1.26 -8.99 8.50
CA SER A 43 0.42 -10.12 8.11
C SER A 43 -1.02 -9.66 7.85
N ASN A 44 -1.82 -10.52 7.22
CA ASN A 44 -3.24 -10.23 7.01
C ASN A 44 -3.93 -9.92 8.33
N ASP A 45 -3.75 -10.75 9.35
CA ASP A 45 -4.37 -10.55 10.67
C ASP A 45 -3.96 -9.20 11.29
N ALA A 46 -2.69 -8.80 11.17
CA ALA A 46 -2.21 -7.51 11.66
C ALA A 46 -2.81 -6.32 10.88
N VAL A 47 -3.15 -6.49 9.60
CA VAL A 47 -3.90 -5.47 8.83
C VAL A 47 -5.32 -5.33 9.39
N HIS A 48 -6.02 -6.44 9.60
CA HIS A 48 -7.37 -6.45 10.16
C HIS A 48 -7.44 -5.93 11.61
N GLU A 49 -6.38 -6.10 12.40
CA GLU A 49 -6.30 -5.54 13.75
C GLU A 49 -5.98 -4.03 13.76
N LYS A 50 -5.18 -3.56 12.81
CA LYS A 50 -4.66 -2.19 12.79
C LYS A 50 -5.56 -1.20 12.08
N PHE A 51 -6.33 -1.64 11.08
CA PHE A 51 -7.19 -0.81 10.27
C PHE A 51 -8.65 -1.26 10.39
N GLU A 52 -9.57 -0.30 10.47
CA GLU A 52 -11.00 -0.58 10.62
C GLU A 52 -11.59 -1.04 9.28
N GLU A 53 -12.23 -2.21 9.25
CA GLU A 53 -12.86 -2.74 8.04
C GLU A 53 -13.92 -1.75 7.51
N GLY A 54 -13.85 -1.46 6.20
CA GLY A 54 -14.76 -0.54 5.53
C GLY A 54 -14.28 0.91 5.48
N THR A 55 -13.08 1.22 5.99
CA THR A 55 -12.39 2.48 5.70
C THR A 55 -11.47 2.36 4.50
N GLU A 56 -11.14 3.50 3.88
CA GLU A 56 -10.21 3.52 2.73
C GLU A 56 -8.81 3.09 3.14
N GLU A 57 -8.37 3.41 4.37
CA GLU A 57 -7.08 2.97 4.89
C GLU A 57 -6.99 1.46 4.99
N PHE A 58 -8.08 0.78 5.37
CA PHE A 58 -8.13 -0.68 5.39
C PHE A 58 -8.04 -1.27 3.98
N GLU A 59 -8.81 -0.73 3.03
CA GLU A 59 -8.77 -1.20 1.64
C GLU A 59 -7.37 -1.05 1.03
N ASP A 60 -6.70 0.07 1.31
CA ASP A 60 -5.35 0.34 0.82
C ASP A 60 -4.27 -0.49 1.54
N ALA A 61 -4.41 -0.67 2.86
CA ALA A 61 -3.56 -1.56 3.64
C ALA A 61 -3.65 -3.01 3.13
N LEU A 62 -4.88 -3.50 2.88
CA LEU A 62 -5.11 -4.83 2.36
C LEU A 62 -4.58 -4.97 0.93
N THR A 63 -4.77 -3.96 0.09
CA THR A 63 -4.24 -3.92 -1.28
C THR A 63 -2.71 -3.98 -1.28
N ALA A 64 -2.05 -3.26 -0.36
CA ALA A 64 -0.60 -3.30 -0.18
C ALA A 64 -0.10 -4.68 0.28
N PHE A 65 -0.79 -5.31 1.24
CA PHE A 65 -0.50 -6.68 1.67
C PHE A 65 -0.63 -7.67 0.50
N MET A 66 -1.72 -7.58 -0.29
CA MET A 66 -1.96 -8.43 -1.44
C MET A 66 -0.89 -8.25 -2.53
N TRP A 67 -0.53 -6.99 -2.84
CA TRP A 67 0.53 -6.66 -3.78
C TRP A 67 1.88 -7.25 -3.34
N ARG A 68 2.25 -7.09 -2.06
CA ARG A 68 3.49 -7.66 -1.51
C ARG A 68 3.51 -9.18 -1.66
N ASN A 69 2.38 -9.85 -1.50
CA ASN A 69 2.27 -11.30 -1.65
C ASN A 69 2.13 -11.78 -3.10
N GLY A 70 2.23 -10.88 -4.08
CA GLY A 70 2.17 -11.24 -5.50
C GLY A 70 0.79 -11.73 -5.94
N VAL A 71 -0.26 -11.37 -5.19
CA VAL A 71 -1.65 -11.62 -5.55
C VAL A 71 -2.00 -10.70 -6.73
N ALA A 72 -2.71 -11.23 -7.72
CA ALA A 72 -2.95 -10.55 -9.00
C ALA A 72 -3.68 -9.21 -8.80
N GLY A 73 -3.03 -8.12 -9.22
CA GLY A 73 -3.45 -6.72 -9.14
C GLY A 73 -2.52 -5.84 -9.97
N SER A 74 -2.58 -4.51 -9.77
CA SER A 74 -1.74 -3.53 -10.46
C SER A 74 -0.24 -3.87 -10.35
N SER A 75 0.55 -3.54 -11.38
CA SER A 75 2.00 -3.80 -11.40
C SER A 75 2.74 -3.04 -10.29
N ALA A 76 2.20 -1.90 -9.86
CA ALA A 76 2.70 -1.03 -8.78
C ALA A 76 1.52 -0.31 -8.11
N LEU A 77 1.61 -0.08 -6.80
CA LEU A 77 0.61 0.69 -6.04
C LEU A 77 0.69 2.17 -6.39
N SER A 78 1.91 2.70 -6.50
CA SER A 78 2.23 4.07 -6.90
C SER A 78 1.68 4.42 -8.28
N ALA A 79 1.62 3.47 -9.21
CA ALA A 79 0.96 3.68 -10.50
C ALA A 79 -0.55 3.89 -10.31
N TRP A 80 -1.18 3.07 -9.46
CA TRP A 80 -2.61 3.19 -9.15
C TRP A 80 -2.95 4.52 -8.47
N TYR A 81 -2.16 4.96 -7.48
CA TYR A 81 -2.39 6.28 -6.85
C TYR A 81 -2.11 7.46 -7.78
N ARG A 82 -1.25 7.31 -8.80
CA ARG A 82 -1.06 8.37 -9.81
C ARG A 82 -2.28 8.57 -10.68
N ASP A 83 -3.03 7.52 -10.98
CA ASP A 83 -4.27 7.60 -11.75
C ASP A 83 -5.42 8.24 -10.94
N LEU A 84 -5.29 8.32 -9.61
CA LEU A 84 -6.26 8.96 -8.70
C LEU A 84 -6.03 10.47 -8.50
N MET A 85 -4.96 11.04 -9.06
CA MET A 85 -4.68 12.49 -9.08
C MET A 85 -5.42 13.20 -10.21
#